data_AF-A0A7X0TT81-F1
#
_entry.id   AF-A0A7X0TT81-F1
#
_cell.length_a   1.000
_cell.length_b   1.000
_cell.length_c   1.000
_cell.angle_alpha   90.00
_cell.angle_beta   90.00
_cell.angle_gamma   90.00
#
_symmetry.space_group_name_H-M   'P 1'
#
loop_
_entity.id
_entity.type
_entity.pdbx_description
1 polymer ?
#
loop_
_entity_poly.entity_id
_entity_poly.type
_entity_poly.pdbx_seq_one_letter_code
_entity_poly.pdbx_strand_id
1 'polypeptide(L)' 'MKLYEVIILSIPVKILNLIISVIPAYFLWNWIVPDIFSLPEMGLLQMTGLFILIQCLIGRGFISVNAD' A
#
# COMPACT_ATOMS: atom_id res chain seq x y z
N MET A 1 -18.61 -8.86 -17.77
CA MET A 1 -17.31 -8.24 -18.08
C MET A 1 -16.28 -9.34 -18.18
N LYS A 2 -15.42 -9.30 -19.20
CA LYS A 2 -14.31 -10.26 -19.30
C LYS A 2 -13.27 -9.95 -18.22
N LEU A 3 -12.54 -10.97 -17.76
CA LEU A 3 -11.56 -10.84 -16.68
C LEU A 3 -10.56 -9.70 -16.92
N TYR A 4 -10.12 -9.51 -18.16
CA TYR A 4 -9.18 -8.44 -18.52
C TYR A 4 -9.77 -7.03 -18.35
N GLU A 5 -11.08 -6.84 -18.55
CA GLU A 5 -11.74 -5.53 -18.41
C GLU A 5 -11.77 -5.11 -16.94
N VAL A 6 -12.05 -6.07 -16.05
CA VAL A 6 -12.07 -5.86 -14.60
C VAL A 6 -10.65 -5.55 -14.09
N ILE A 7 -9.64 -6.25 -14.59
CA ILE A 7 -8.23 -6.00 -14.23
C ILE A 7 -7.83 -4.59 -14.65
N ILE A 8 -8.09 -4.19 -15.90
CA ILE A 8 -7.77 -2.85 -16.42
C ILE A 8 -8.45 -1.75 -15.62
N LEU A 9 -9.71 -1.94 -15.21
CA LEU A 9 -10.45 -0.96 -14.41
C LEU A 9 -9.95 -0.90 -12.95
N SER A 10 -9.53 -2.03 -12.38
CA SER A 10 -9.16 -2.13 -10.97
C SER A 10 -7.74 -1.63 -10.65
N ILE A 11 -6.81 -1.74 -11.60
CA ILE A 11 -5.42 -1.30 -11.46
C ILE A 11 -5.32 0.19 -11.07
N PRO A 12 -5.93 1.15 -11.80
CA PRO A 12 -5.79 2.57 -11.48
C PRO A 12 -6.40 2.91 -10.11
N VAL A 13 -7.51 2.28 -9.74
CA VAL A 13 -8.15 2.45 -8.42
C VAL A 13 -7.22 1.98 -7.30
N LYS A 14 -6.53 0.85 -7.50
CA LYS A 14 -5.56 0.31 -6.53
C LYS A 14 -4.33 1.18 -6.41
N ILE A 15 -3.82 1.72 -7.52
CA ILE A 15 -2.69 2.66 -7.51
C ILE A 15 -3.07 3.95 -6.77
N LEU A 16 -4.24 4.51 -7.04
CA LEU A 16 -4.73 5.70 -6.34
C LEU A 16 -4.85 5.43 -4.83
N ASN A 17 -5.45 4.31 -4.45
CA ASN A 17 -5.61 3.93 -3.05
C ASN A 17 -4.25 3.74 -2.35
N LEU A 18 -3.27 3.16 -3.04
CA LEU A 18 -1.90 3.02 -2.55
C LEU A 18 -1.28 4.40 -2.29
N ILE A 19 -1.37 5.34 -3.24
CA ILE A 19 -0.82 6.69 -3.09
C ILE A 19 -1.47 7.42 -1.90
N ILE A 20 -2.80 7.38 -1.82
CA ILE A 20 -3.56 8.00 -0.73
C ILE A 20 -3.19 7.41 0.63
N SER A 21 -2.88 6.10 0.69
CA SER A 21 -2.52 5.43 1.94
C SER A 21 -1.07 5.68 2.36
N VAL A 22 -0.14 5.76 1.41
CA VAL A 22 1.29 5.93 1.68
C VAL A 22 1.60 7.31 2.26
N ILE A 23 0.97 8.38 1.75
CA ILE A 23 1.23 9.76 2.20
C ILE A 23 1.02 9.93 3.72
N PRO A 24 -0.17 9.65 4.29
CA PRO A 24 -0.38 9.82 5.73
C PRO A 24 0.51 8.86 6.54
N ALA A 25 0.75 7.65 6.05
CA ALA A 25 1.60 6.68 6.73
C ALA A 25 3.07 7.16 6.80
N TYR A 26 3.58 7.78 5.74
CA TYR A 26 4.91 8.40 5.71
C TYR A 26 5.03 9.54 6.71
N PHE A 27 4.05 10.45 6.74
CA PHE A 27 4.06 11.57 7.68
C PHE A 27 3.96 11.09 9.12
N LEU A 28 3.07 10.13 9.41
CA LEU A 28 2.88 9.60 10.76
C LEU A 28 4.12 8.84 11.24
N TRP A 29 4.75 8.06 10.36
CA TRP A 29 6.00 7.38 10.67
C TRP A 29 7.06 8.40 11.04
N ASN A 30 7.41 9.31 10.13
CA ASN A 30 8.51 10.26 10.35
C ASN A 30 8.22 11.26 11.49
N TRP A 31 6.95 11.47 11.85
CA TRP A 31 6.59 12.35 12.96
C TRP A 31 6.73 11.69 14.34
N ILE A 32 6.32 10.42 14.50
CA ILE A 32 6.17 9.79 15.81
C ILE A 32 7.22 8.71 16.06
N VAL A 33 7.50 7.88 15.05
CA VAL A 33 8.23 6.63 15.24
C VAL A 33 9.74 6.84 15.48
N PRO A 34 10.45 7.69 14.72
CA PRO A 34 11.83 8.04 15.00
C PRO A 34 12.03 8.61 16.40
N ASP A 35 11.14 9.49 16.85
CA ASP A 35 11.27 10.19 18.13
C ASP A 35 11.07 9.25 19.33
N ILE A 36 10.05 8.39 19.28
CA ILE A 36 9.73 7.48 20.39
C ILE A 36 10.64 6.25 20.42
N PHE A 37 10.97 5.70 19.25
CA PHE A 37 11.65 4.39 19.15
C PHE A 37 13.10 4.49 18.68
N SER A 38 13.63 5.70 18.46
CA SER A 38 14.98 5.91 17.90
C SER A 38 15.22 5.18 16.57
N LEU A 39 14.16 5.07 15.76
CA LEU A 39 14.19 4.44 14.44
C LEU A 39 14.54 5.45 13.35
N PRO A 40 15.07 5.01 12.19
CA PRO A 40 15.37 5.92 11.10
C PRO A 40 14.10 6.50 10.46
N GLU A 41 14.23 7.71 9.93
CA GLU A 41 13.26 8.27 8.99
C GLU A 41 13.24 7.45 7.71
N MET A 42 12.05 7.29 7.14
CA MET A 42 11.85 6.57 5.88
C MET A 42 11.55 7.55 4.76
N GLY A 43 12.11 7.31 3.58
CA GLY A 43 11.73 8.00 2.35
C GLY A 43 10.37 7.51 1.82
N LEU A 44 9.74 8.30 0.93
CA LEU A 44 8.44 7.94 0.33
C LEU A 44 8.47 6.60 -0.41
N LEU A 45 9.55 6.32 -1.14
CA LEU A 45 9.72 5.03 -1.84
C LEU A 45 9.85 3.85 -0.87
N GLN A 46 10.56 4.04 0.25
CA GLN A 46 10.72 3.00 1.28
C GLN A 46 9.37 2.71 1.95
N MET A 47 8.61 3.75 2.29
CA MET A 47 7.27 3.61 2.83
C MET A 47 6.31 2.93 1.84
N THR A 48 6.42 3.25 0.55
CA THR A 48 5.64 2.59 -0.52
C THR A 48 5.97 1.09 -0.60
N GLY A 49 7.26 0.74 -0.61
CA GLY A 49 7.71 -0.66 -0.62
C GLY A 49 7.25 -1.42 0.61
N LEU A 50 7.35 -0.80 1.79
CA LEU A 50 6.87 -1.36 3.05
C LEU A 50 5.35 -1.61 3.01
N PHE A 51 4.58 -0.65 2.52
CA PHE A 51 3.13 -0.78 2.39
C PHE A 51 2.74 -1.92 1.44
N ILE A 52 3.42 -2.05 0.29
CA ILE A 52 3.20 -3.16 -0.65
C ILE A 52 3.54 -4.50 0.00
N LEU A 53 4.68 -4.59 0.69
CA LEU A 53 5.12 -5.81 1.39
C LEU A 53 4.09 -6.24 2.46
N ILE A 54 3.59 -5.30 3.26
CA ILE A 54 2.55 -5.54 4.26
C ILE A 54 1.28 -6.09 3.59
N GLN A 55 0.85 -5.50 2.48
CA GLN A 55 -0.34 -5.96 1.75
C GLN A 55 -0.17 -7.36 1.16
N CYS A 56 1.05 -7.70 0.70
CA CYS A 56 1.37 -9.05 0.27
C CYS A 56 1.33 -10.05 1.43
N LEU A 57 1.88 -9.69 2.60
CA LEU A 57 1.95 -10.55 3.78
C LEU A 57 0.59 -10.80 4.43
N ILE A 58 -0.28 -9.79 4.50
CA ILE A 58 -1.58 -9.87 5.18
C ILE A 58 -2.62 -10.68 4.36
N GLY A 59 -2.26 -11.16 3.16
CA GLY A 59 -3.15 -12.02 2.37
C GLY A 59 -4.38 -11.30 1.80
N ARG A 60 -4.54 -9.99 2.05
CA ARG A 60 -5.43 -9.09 1.31
C ARG A 60 -4.83 -8.73 -0.04
N GLY A 61 -4.39 -9.75 -0.77
CA GLY A 61 -3.75 -9.60 -2.07
C GLY A 61 -4.55 -8.66 -2.96
N PHE A 62 -3.86 -7.92 -3.83
CA PHE A 62 -4.50 -7.02 -4.79
C PHE A 62 -5.48 -7.74 -5.74
N ILE A 63 -5.56 -9.07 -5.72
CA ILE A 63 -6.53 -9.84 -6.49
C ILE A 63 -7.15 -10.87 -5.55
N SER A 64 -8.39 -10.65 -5.11
CA SER A 64 -9.24 -11.70 -4.58
C SER A 64 -10.12 -12.19 -5.73
N VAL A 65 -9.82 -13.37 -6.27
CA VAL A 65 -10.77 -14.06 -7.16
C VAL A 65 -11.76 -14.76 -6.24
N ASN A 66 -12.94 -14.18 -6.04
CA ASN A 66 -14.07 -14.96 -5.55
C ASN A 66 -14.43 -15.95 -6.66
N ALA A 67 -14.10 -17.22 -6.43
CA ALA A 67 -14.49 -18.33 -7.27
C ALA A 67 -15.81 -18.89 -6.73
N ASP A 68 -16.88 -18.10 -6.85
CA ASP A 68 -18.26 -18.56 -6.68
C ASP A 68 -19.08 -18.17 -7.92
#